data_AF-F2LT27-F1
#
_entry.id   AF-F2LT27-F1
#
_cell.length_a   1.000
_cell.length_b   1.000
_cell.length_c   1.000
_cell.angle_alpha   90.00
_cell.angle_beta   90.00
_cell.angle_gamma   90.00
#
_symmetry.space_group_name_H-M   'P 1'
#
loop_
_entity.id
_entity.type
_entity.pdbx_description
1 polymer ?
#
loop_
_entity_poly.entity_id
_entity_poly.type
_entity_poly.pdbx_seq_one_letter_code
_entity_poly.pdbx_strand_id
1 'polypeptide(L)'
;MATYHELKAQIDALAEQAEAARLKEFQAALGEVRAKVTEYGMTERDIFGRQRGRPVSARFHPKYLDPKTGATWSGRGRPPEWIKNAKDRGRFLIKECKRLGRTVSRC
;
A
#
# COMPACT_ATOMS: atom_id res chain seq x y z
N MET A 1 35.73 -37.52 -3.35
CA MET A 1 35.26 -36.16 -3.01
C MET A 1 34.25 -35.78 -4.07
N ALA A 2 33.05 -35.37 -3.69
CA ALA A 2 32.04 -34.95 -4.67
C ALA A 2 32.55 -33.73 -5.45
N THR A 3 32.30 -33.70 -6.74
CA THR A 3 32.70 -32.58 -7.60
C THR A 3 31.80 -31.37 -7.34
N TYR A 4 32.30 -30.16 -7.63
CA TYR A 4 31.54 -28.92 -7.41
C TYR A 4 30.17 -28.93 -8.13
N HIS A 5 30.10 -29.50 -9.33
CA HIS A 5 28.86 -29.58 -10.11
C HIS A 5 27.83 -30.52 -9.48
N GLU A 6 28.27 -31.65 -8.91
CA GLU A 6 27.39 -32.59 -8.21
C GLU A 6 26.82 -31.98 -6.93
N LEU A 7 27.65 -31.27 -6.16
CA LEU A 7 27.19 -30.55 -4.96
C LEU A 7 26.17 -29.47 -5.32
N LYS A 8 26.38 -28.74 -6.41
CA LYS A 8 25.44 -27.73 -6.88
C LYS A 8 24.09 -28.34 -7.28
N ALA A 9 24.11 -29.43 -8.06
CA ALA A 9 22.88 -30.12 -8.45
C ALA A 9 22.09 -30.65 -7.24
N GLN A 10 22.78 -31.11 -6.20
CA GLN A 10 22.14 -31.55 -4.94
C GLN A 10 21.49 -30.39 -4.19
N ILE A 11 22.12 -29.21 -4.16
CA ILE A 11 21.55 -28.00 -3.54
C ILE A 11 20.28 -27.58 -4.27
N ASP A 12 20.31 -27.52 -5.60
CA ASP A 12 19.16 -27.11 -6.40
C ASP A 12 17.98 -28.08 -6.20
N ALA A 13 18.25 -29.39 -6.19
CA ALA A 13 17.23 -30.40 -5.91
C ALA A 13 16.65 -30.31 -4.48
N LEU A 14 17.48 -30.05 -3.48
CA LEU A 14 17.03 -29.85 -2.10
C LEU A 14 16.22 -28.55 -1.94
N ALA A 15 16.57 -27.49 -2.69
CA ALA A 15 15.81 -26.24 -2.69
C ALA A 15 14.41 -26.44 -3.25
N GLU A 16 14.27 -27.17 -4.38
CA GLU A 16 12.95 -27.50 -4.95
C GLU A 16 12.09 -28.32 -3.97
N GLN A 17 12.70 -29.29 -3.28
CA GLN A 17 12.02 -30.08 -2.25
C GLN A 17 11.58 -29.21 -1.06
N ALA A 18 12.42 -28.26 -0.63
CA ALA A 18 12.09 -27.33 0.44
C ALA A 18 10.90 -26.44 0.06
N GLU A 19 10.86 -25.89 -1.16
CA GLU A 19 9.72 -25.10 -1.62
C GLU A 19 8.43 -25.92 -1.70
N ALA A 20 8.51 -27.14 -2.23
CA ALA A 20 7.37 -28.05 -2.28
C ALA A 20 6.85 -28.41 -0.89
N ALA A 21 7.75 -28.60 0.09
CA ALA A 21 7.38 -28.83 1.48
C ALA A 21 6.71 -27.58 2.09
N ARG A 22 7.28 -26.38 1.89
CA ARG A 22 6.69 -25.12 2.39
C ARG A 22 5.27 -24.90 1.88
N LEU A 23 5.02 -25.15 0.60
CA LEU A 23 3.68 -25.01 0.01
C LEU A 23 2.70 -26.03 0.60
N LYS A 24 3.13 -27.28 0.82
CA LYS A 24 2.30 -28.31 1.45
C LYS A 24 1.96 -27.96 2.89
N GLU A 25 2.96 -27.57 3.68
CA GLU A 25 2.76 -27.13 5.07
C GLU A 25 1.86 -25.90 5.14
N PHE A 26 2.05 -24.95 4.25
CA PHE A 26 1.20 -23.76 4.17
C PHE A 26 -0.25 -24.10 3.84
N GLN A 27 -0.50 -24.98 2.87
CA GLN A 27 -1.84 -25.44 2.53
C GLN A 27 -2.49 -26.24 3.66
N ALA A 28 -1.71 -27.07 4.36
CA ALA A 28 -2.18 -27.80 5.54
C ALA A 28 -2.59 -26.82 6.66
N ALA A 29 -1.74 -25.83 6.96
CA ALA A 29 -2.03 -24.79 7.93
C ALA A 29 -3.29 -23.98 7.56
N LEU A 30 -3.47 -23.64 6.28
CA LEU A 30 -4.69 -22.98 5.81
C LEU A 30 -5.94 -23.85 6.00
N GLY A 31 -5.84 -25.16 5.76
CA GLY A 31 -6.91 -26.12 6.01
C GLY A 31 -7.30 -26.15 7.49
N GLU A 32 -6.33 -26.25 8.38
CA GLU A 32 -6.54 -26.24 9.83
C GLU A 32 -7.19 -24.94 10.32
N VAL A 33 -6.72 -23.79 9.83
CA VAL A 33 -7.32 -22.49 10.15
C VAL A 33 -8.77 -22.45 9.68
N ARG A 34 -9.06 -22.86 8.44
CA ARG A 34 -10.44 -22.89 7.91
C ARG A 34 -11.36 -23.81 8.72
N ALA A 35 -10.85 -24.97 9.14
CA ALA A 35 -11.59 -25.90 10.00
C ALA A 35 -11.95 -25.23 11.34
N LYS A 36 -10.98 -24.62 12.02
CA LYS A 36 -11.21 -23.89 13.28
C LYS A 36 -12.16 -22.71 13.10
N VAL A 37 -12.02 -21.95 12.02
CA VAL A 37 -12.94 -20.84 11.71
C VAL A 37 -14.38 -21.32 11.57
N THR A 38 -14.58 -22.47 10.93
CA THR A 38 -15.91 -23.07 10.77
C THR A 38 -16.45 -23.65 12.07
N GLU A 39 -15.61 -24.35 12.84
CA GLU A 39 -15.96 -24.99 14.12
C GLU A 39 -16.44 -23.97 15.16
N TYR A 40 -15.73 -22.85 15.30
CA TYR A 40 -16.04 -21.82 16.29
C TYR A 40 -16.87 -20.66 15.72
N GLY A 41 -17.18 -20.67 14.42
CA GLY A 41 -17.91 -19.59 13.75
C GLY A 41 -17.17 -18.25 13.80
N MET A 42 -15.83 -18.27 13.70
CA MET A 42 -15.00 -17.06 13.79
C MET A 42 -15.25 -16.15 12.59
N THR A 43 -15.40 -14.85 12.84
CA THR A 43 -15.51 -13.87 11.76
C THR A 43 -14.13 -13.31 11.40
N GLU A 44 -13.98 -12.73 10.22
CA GLU A 44 -12.72 -12.06 9.81
C GLU A 44 -12.24 -11.03 10.85
N ARG A 45 -13.16 -10.40 11.58
CA ARG A 45 -12.84 -9.45 12.65
C ARG A 45 -12.18 -10.10 13.86
N ASP A 46 -12.48 -11.36 14.13
CA ASP A 46 -11.91 -12.13 15.24
C ASP A 46 -10.52 -12.67 14.88
N ILE A 47 -10.30 -12.97 13.59
CA ILE A 47 -9.02 -13.48 13.07
C ILE A 47 -8.00 -12.36 12.87
N PHE A 48 -8.39 -11.29 12.17
CA PHE A 48 -7.49 -10.19 11.82
C PHE A 48 -7.52 -9.04 12.84
N GLY A 49 -8.42 -9.12 13.82
CA GLY A 49 -8.68 -8.07 14.79
C GLY A 49 -9.32 -6.83 14.15
N ARG A 50 -9.77 -5.90 15.00
CA ARG A 50 -10.04 -4.53 14.54
C ARG A 50 -8.69 -3.92 14.19
N GLN A 51 -8.36 -3.87 12.91
CA GLN A 51 -7.22 -3.11 12.40
C GLN A 51 -7.37 -1.67 12.91
N ARG A 52 -6.73 -1.33 14.04
CA ARG A 52 -6.51 0.05 14.46
C ARG A 52 -5.42 0.58 13.54
N GLY A 53 -5.78 0.72 12.26
CA GLY A 53 -4.96 1.42 11.30
C GLY A 53 -4.74 2.81 11.86
N ARG A 54 -3.48 3.14 12.16
CA ARG A 54 -3.06 4.53 12.32
C ARG A 54 -3.67 5.27 11.14
N PRO A 55 -4.48 6.33 11.34
CA PRO A 55 -5.06 7.03 10.22
C PRO A 55 -3.91 7.41 9.29
N VAL A 56 -3.88 6.81 8.11
CA VAL A 56 -2.98 7.23 7.04
C VAL A 56 -3.35 8.68 6.85
N SER A 57 -2.49 9.59 7.31
CA SER A 57 -2.68 11.02 7.15
C SER A 57 -3.06 11.22 5.68
N ALA A 58 -4.32 11.59 5.45
CA ALA A 58 -4.84 11.72 4.10
C ALA A 58 -3.88 12.67 3.38
N ARG A 59 -3.17 12.18 2.36
CA ARG A 59 -2.29 13.03 1.56
C ARG A 59 -3.20 14.07 0.93
N PHE A 60 -3.15 15.30 1.44
CA PHE A 60 -4.06 16.34 1.02
C PHE A 60 -3.69 16.76 -0.40
N HIS A 61 -4.67 16.67 -1.30
CA HIS A 61 -4.52 17.17 -2.65
C HIS A 61 -4.16 18.65 -2.62
N PRO A 62 -3.25 19.11 -3.50
CA PRO A 62 -2.90 20.51 -3.59
C PRO A 62 -4.14 21.33 -3.99
N LYS A 63 -4.44 22.39 -3.23
CA LYS A 63 -5.60 23.27 -3.44
C LYS A 63 -5.24 24.44 -4.37
N TYR A 64 -3.98 24.85 -4.35
CA TYR A 64 -3.48 25.97 -5.12
C TYR A 64 -2.25 25.57 -5.95
N LEU A 65 -2.13 26.13 -7.15
CA LEU A 65 -0.99 25.95 -8.05
C LEU A 65 -0.53 27.32 -8.56
N ASP A 66 0.78 27.55 -8.54
CA ASP A 66 1.39 28.74 -9.13
C ASP A 66 1.54 28.55 -10.66
N PRO A 67 0.90 29.38 -11.51
CA PRO A 67 1.06 29.29 -12.95
C PRO A 67 2.47 29.63 -13.44
N LYS A 68 3.29 30.31 -12.63
CA LYS A 68 4.65 30.71 -13.03
C LYS A 68 5.72 29.69 -12.63
N THR A 69 5.57 29.05 -11.48
CA THR A 69 6.59 28.14 -10.91
C THR A 69 6.15 26.69 -10.83
N GLY A 70 4.86 26.39 -11.04
CA GLY A 70 4.30 25.05 -10.86
C GLY A 70 4.25 24.59 -9.40
N ALA A 71 4.62 25.45 -8.44
CA ALA A 71 4.59 25.11 -7.03
C ALA A 71 3.14 24.90 -6.55
N THR A 72 2.92 23.83 -5.79
CA THR A 72 1.60 23.47 -5.28
C THR A 72 1.50 23.66 -3.77
N TRP A 73 0.35 24.15 -3.30
CA TRP A 73 0.07 24.29 -1.86
C TRP A 73 -1.29 23.72 -1.49
N SER A 74 -1.33 22.89 -0.45
CA SER A 74 -2.55 22.21 0.05
C SER A 74 -3.50 23.13 0.81
N GLY A 75 -3.10 24.38 1.09
CA GLY A 75 -3.91 25.35 1.84
C GLY A 75 -3.87 25.18 3.37
N ARG A 76 -3.06 24.25 3.88
CA ARG A 76 -2.75 24.11 5.31
C ARG A 76 -1.25 24.37 5.57
N GLY A 77 -0.91 24.96 6.72
CA GLY A 77 0.46 25.32 7.10
C GLY A 77 0.87 26.74 6.67
N ARG A 78 2.17 27.05 6.72
CA ARG A 78 2.71 28.36 6.33
C ARG A 78 2.51 28.56 4.81
N PRO A 79 1.84 29.64 4.38
CA PRO A 79 1.67 29.90 2.96
C PRO A 79 3.01 30.25 2.31
N PRO A 80 3.30 29.72 1.11
CA PRO A 80 4.41 30.17 0.28
C PRO A 80 4.29 31.65 -0.11
N GLU A 81 5.40 32.31 -0.41
CA GLU A 81 5.46 33.75 -0.70
C GLU A 81 4.57 34.18 -1.88
N TRP A 82 4.45 33.32 -2.90
CA TRP A 82 3.65 33.59 -4.09
C TRP A 82 2.13 33.67 -3.83
N ILE A 83 1.61 32.95 -2.82
CA ILE A 83 0.21 33.10 -2.36
C ILE A 83 0.08 34.16 -1.28
N LYS A 84 1.09 34.30 -0.41
CA LYS A 84 1.05 35.20 0.75
C LYS A 84 0.83 36.65 0.31
N ASN A 85 1.49 37.07 -0.76
CA ASN A 85 1.46 38.44 -1.27
C ASN A 85 0.36 38.69 -2.32
N ALA A 86 -0.40 37.67 -2.68
CA ALA A 86 -1.47 37.80 -3.67
C ALA A 86 -2.74 38.38 -3.05
N LYS A 87 -3.26 39.46 -3.66
CA LYS A 87 -4.51 40.12 -3.27
C LYS A 87 -5.73 39.20 -3.40
N ASP A 88 -5.73 38.34 -4.43
CA ASP A 88 -6.79 37.37 -4.70
C ASP A 88 -6.23 35.94 -4.74
N ARG A 89 -6.43 35.18 -3.65
CA ARG A 89 -6.00 33.77 -3.56
C ARG A 89 -6.78 32.84 -4.51
N GLY A 90 -7.95 33.29 -4.99
CA GLY A 90 -8.80 32.55 -5.92
C GLY A 90 -8.21 32.40 -7.33
N ARG A 91 -7.20 33.20 -7.70
CA ARG A 91 -6.52 33.11 -9.01
C ARG A 91 -5.63 31.87 -9.13
N PHE A 92 -5.16 31.36 -8.00
CA PHE A 92 -4.30 30.18 -7.92
C PHE A 92 -5.09 28.92 -7.55
N LEU A 93 -6.40 29.05 -7.34
CA LEU A 93 -7.23 27.94 -6.95
C LEU A 93 -7.38 27.00 -8.15
N ILE A 94 -7.03 25.74 -7.95
CA ILE A 94 -7.26 24.70 -8.94
C ILE A 94 -8.79 24.51 -9.01
N LYS A 95 -9.44 25.08 -10.02
CA LYS A 95 -10.88 24.92 -10.26
C LYS A 95 -11.10 23.48 -10.74
N GLU A 96 -11.60 22.65 -9.83
CA GLU A 96 -12.03 21.27 -10.03
C GLU A 96 -10.95 20.29 -10.52
N CYS A 97 -10.42 19.49 -9.59
CA CYS A 97 -10.14 18.10 -9.91
C CYS A 97 -11.51 17.42 -10.09
N LYS A 98 -12.02 17.37 -11.33
CA LYS A 98 -13.19 16.57 -11.67
C LYS A 98 -12.89 15.13 -11.27
N ARG A 99 -13.47 14.71 -10.15
CA ARG A 99 -13.49 13.31 -9.70
C ARG A 99 -14.42 12.54 -10.63
N LEU A 100 -13.99 12.31 -11.86
CA LEU A 100 -14.63 11.31 -12.72
C LEU A 100 -14.31 9.94 -12.14
N GLY A 101 -15.37 9.16 -12.01
CA GLY A 101 -15.43 8.04 -11.10
C GLY A 101 -14.40 6.94 -11.35
N ARG A 102 -14.12 6.26 -10.23
CA ARG A 102 -13.50 4.95 -10.08
C ARG A 102 -12.09 4.76 -10.66
N THR A 103 -11.27 4.24 -9.74
CA THR A 103 -9.99 3.54 -9.96
C THR A 103 -8.77 4.44 -10.12
N VAL A 104 -8.08 4.58 -8.98
CA VAL A 104 -6.62 4.58 -8.77
C VAL A 104 -5.79 5.64 -9.51
N SER A 105 -5.01 6.33 -8.67
CA SER A 105 -3.77 7.04 -8.97
C SER A 105 -3.84 8.47 -9.51
N ARG A 106 -3.17 9.32 -8.72
CA ARG A 106 -2.62 10.66 -9.03
C ARG A 106 -3.61 11.82 -9.07
N CYS A 107 -3.65 12.52 -7.94
CA CYS A 107 -3.44 13.97 -7.85
C CYS A 107 -2.73 14.26 -6.52
#